data_AF-A0A0X1U8J2-F1
#
_entry.id   AF-A0A0X1U8J2-F1
#
_cell.length_a   1.000
_cell.length_b   1.000
_cell.length_c   1.000
_cell.angle_alpha   90.00
_cell.angle_beta   90.00
_cell.angle_gamma   90.00
#
_symmetry.space_group_name_H-M   'P 1'
#
loop_
_entity.id
_entity.type
_entity.pdbx_description
1 polymer ?
#
loop_
_entity_poly.entity_id
_entity_poly.type
_entity_poly.pdbx_seq_one_letter_code
_entity_poly.pdbx_strand_id
1 'polypeptide(L)'
;MKNYSALIIDLKRSRSYSVEDRNSIQNYIINIIEKLNEVFSGSLAKDVAFSGGDEVQGLFISPESAYLYLRMFCMLISPVEIRAGIGVGEWNVKIENASTTAQDGPAYHNARNAIENVNDALGYSVLLYSGTKIDLFLNAAINVSFALTRNHSEYQNELMLLSELLYPIDYHQVINYSKFDLISKLITSKNRLNYYSYYKQSKSVKQYPFDELEFMNLVPNPIDAVNDNSNFYVSGGKKRGMTTQLSEILNISRQSIEKTFKIANIYEARNATIVALKFMDMYL
;
A
#
# COMPACT_ATOMS: atom_id res chain seq x y z
N MET A 1 -23.44 16.31 4.70
CA MET A 1 -22.97 15.40 5.78
C MET A 1 -21.52 15.03 5.48
N LYS A 2 -20.71 14.69 6.48
CA LYS A 2 -19.27 14.43 6.28
C LYS A 2 -19.06 12.96 5.89
N ASN A 3 -18.43 12.73 4.74
CA ASN A 3 -18.02 11.40 4.31
C ASN A 3 -16.68 10.99 4.92
N TYR A 4 -16.51 9.69 5.06
CA TYR A 4 -15.33 8.97 5.50
C TYR A 4 -15.05 7.84 4.51
N SER A 5 -13.93 7.15 4.68
CA SER A 5 -13.59 5.97 3.87
C SER A 5 -13.23 4.79 4.76
N ALA A 6 -14.05 3.74 4.73
CA ALA A 6 -13.72 2.48 5.40
C ALA A 6 -12.85 1.64 4.48
N LEU A 7 -11.85 0.99 5.07
CA LEU A 7 -10.99 0.02 4.40
C LEU A 7 -11.22 -1.34 5.05
N ILE A 8 -11.45 -2.37 4.23
CA ILE A 8 -11.51 -3.77 4.65
C ILE A 8 -10.52 -4.55 3.78
N ILE A 9 -9.70 -5.38 4.39
CA ILE A 9 -8.67 -6.20 3.74
C ILE A 9 -8.85 -7.64 4.20
N ASP A 10 -8.83 -8.58 3.26
CA ASP A 10 -8.86 -10.01 3.51
C ASP A 10 -7.56 -10.65 2.99
N LEU A 11 -6.91 -11.48 3.82
CA LEU A 11 -5.68 -12.17 3.44
C LEU A 11 -6.01 -13.40 2.58
N LYS A 12 -5.54 -13.42 1.33
CA LYS A 12 -5.80 -14.55 0.43
C LYS A 12 -5.11 -15.81 0.95
N ARG A 13 -5.82 -16.93 0.84
CA ARG A 13 -5.30 -18.28 1.13
C ARG A 13 -4.66 -18.39 2.53
N SER A 14 -5.09 -17.58 3.49
CA SER A 14 -4.60 -17.60 4.88
C SER A 14 -4.64 -19.00 5.51
N ARG A 15 -5.63 -19.81 5.13
CA ARG A 15 -5.85 -21.19 5.60
C ARG A 15 -4.93 -22.23 4.94
N SER A 16 -4.22 -21.87 3.86
CA SER A 16 -3.28 -22.76 3.16
C SER A 16 -1.87 -22.74 3.75
N TYR A 17 -1.56 -21.72 4.56
CA TYR A 17 -0.29 -21.63 5.26
C TYR A 17 -0.18 -22.68 6.36
N SER A 18 1.05 -23.08 6.68
CA SER A 18 1.32 -23.82 7.91
C SER A 18 0.84 -23.01 9.13
N VAL A 19 0.57 -23.68 10.24
CA VAL A 19 0.13 -22.98 11.46
C VAL A 19 1.21 -22.02 11.94
N GLU A 20 2.47 -22.43 11.83
CA GLU A 20 3.64 -21.64 12.19
C GLU A 20 3.78 -20.40 11.30
N ASP A 21 3.71 -20.56 9.96
CA ASP A 21 3.79 -19.44 9.04
C ASP A 21 2.62 -18.48 9.23
N ARG A 22 1.40 -19.01 9.37
CA ARG A 22 0.20 -18.19 9.60
C ARG A 22 0.34 -17.33 10.86
N ASN A 23 0.77 -17.91 11.97
CA ASN A 23 1.01 -17.16 13.21
C ASN A 23 2.10 -16.11 13.04
N SER A 24 3.20 -16.45 12.35
CA SER A 24 4.30 -15.52 12.13
C SER A 24 3.90 -14.33 11.23
N ILE A 25 3.12 -14.59 10.18
CA ILE A 25 2.59 -13.59 9.27
C ILE A 25 1.60 -12.69 10.00
N GLN A 26 0.67 -13.25 10.79
CA GLN A 26 -0.29 -12.45 11.55
C GLN A 26 0.40 -11.52 12.56
N ASN A 27 1.37 -12.04 13.33
CA ASN A 27 2.15 -11.22 14.26
C ASN A 27 2.93 -10.11 13.52
N TYR A 28 3.48 -10.41 12.35
CA TYR A 28 4.14 -9.41 11.53
C TYR A 28 3.17 -8.32 11.03
N ILE A 29 1.98 -8.71 10.59
CA ILE A 29 0.93 -7.80 10.13
C ILE A 29 0.43 -6.91 11.28
N ILE A 30 0.26 -7.44 12.50
CA ILE A 30 -0.08 -6.63 13.69
C ILE A 30 0.95 -5.51 13.88
N ASN A 31 2.23 -5.85 13.84
CA ASN A 31 3.30 -4.86 13.97
C ASN A 31 3.28 -3.83 12.82
N ILE A 32 2.99 -4.25 11.59
CA ILE A 32 2.82 -3.34 10.45
C ILE A 32 1.67 -2.37 10.71
N ILE A 33 0.51 -2.87 11.12
CA ILE A 33 -0.68 -2.07 11.39
C ILE A 33 -0.40 -1.02 12.46
N GLU A 34 0.24 -1.41 13.57
CA GLU A 34 0.62 -0.47 14.62
C GLU A 34 1.48 0.68 14.09
N LYS A 35 2.47 0.38 13.23
CA LYS A 35 3.37 1.43 12.70
C LYS A 35 2.72 2.26 11.61
N LEU A 36 1.89 1.66 10.76
CA LEU A 36 1.14 2.41 9.77
C LEU A 36 0.08 3.31 10.42
N ASN A 37 -0.54 2.90 11.53
CA ASN A 37 -1.42 3.77 12.30
C ASN A 37 -0.67 5.02 12.81
N GLU A 38 0.58 4.88 13.27
CA GLU A 38 1.41 6.03 13.64
C GLU A 38 1.74 6.93 12.42
N VAL A 39 2.12 6.32 11.28
CA VAL A 39 2.47 7.02 10.04
C VAL A 39 1.27 7.78 9.45
N PHE A 40 0.07 7.22 9.53
CA PHE A 40 -1.17 7.79 8.96
C PHE A 40 -2.06 8.46 10.01
N SER A 41 -1.56 8.68 11.23
CA SER A 41 -2.33 9.20 12.37
C SER A 41 -3.10 10.50 12.10
N GLY A 42 -2.59 11.37 11.22
CA GLY A 42 -3.28 12.60 10.80
C GLY A 42 -4.47 12.39 9.84
N SER A 43 -4.62 11.18 9.29
CA SER A 43 -5.61 10.82 8.26
C SER A 43 -6.56 9.70 8.68
N LEU A 44 -6.40 9.15 9.88
CA LEU A 44 -7.27 8.13 10.45
C LEU A 44 -8.43 8.77 11.23
N ALA A 45 -9.64 8.27 10.98
CA ALA A 45 -10.81 8.51 11.82
C ALA A 45 -10.95 7.42 12.90
N LYS A 46 -10.55 6.19 12.57
CA LYS A 46 -10.36 5.07 13.50
C LYS A 46 -9.17 4.22 13.04
N ASP A 47 -8.35 3.85 14.02
CA ASP A 47 -7.19 2.98 13.82
C ASP A 47 -7.56 1.70 13.05
N VAL A 48 -6.63 1.31 12.20
CA VAL A 48 -6.70 0.02 11.53
C VAL A 48 -6.40 -1.08 12.55
N ALA A 49 -7.16 -2.17 12.51
CA ALA A 49 -6.99 -3.33 13.39
C ALA A 49 -7.55 -4.59 12.72
N PHE A 50 -7.20 -5.77 13.25
CA PHE A 50 -7.85 -7.01 12.82
C PHE A 50 -9.33 -7.03 13.21
N SER A 51 -10.18 -7.42 12.27
CA SER A 51 -11.63 -7.59 12.41
C SER A 51 -12.03 -9.07 12.37
N GLY A 52 -11.43 -9.86 13.28
CA GLY A 52 -11.71 -11.29 13.40
C GLY A 52 -11.00 -12.15 12.36
N GLY A 53 -10.33 -13.21 12.83
CA GLY A 53 -9.61 -14.15 11.96
C GLY A 53 -8.45 -13.50 11.20
N ASP A 54 -8.61 -13.33 9.90
CA ASP A 54 -7.64 -12.85 8.91
C ASP A 54 -8.07 -11.54 8.23
N GLU A 55 -9.17 -10.94 8.64
CA GLU A 55 -9.64 -9.67 8.12
C GLU A 55 -9.02 -8.49 8.88
N VAL A 56 -8.69 -7.41 8.17
CA VAL A 56 -8.22 -6.14 8.72
C VAL A 56 -9.17 -5.04 8.29
N GLN A 57 -9.54 -4.15 9.21
CA GLN A 57 -10.48 -3.06 8.98
C GLN A 57 -9.95 -1.75 9.55
N GLY A 58 -10.33 -0.61 8.97
CA GLY A 58 -9.98 0.74 9.44
C GLY A 58 -10.89 1.82 8.87
N LEU A 59 -10.81 3.05 9.41
CA LEU A 59 -11.60 4.19 8.92
C LEU A 59 -10.72 5.42 8.74
N PHE A 60 -10.83 6.04 7.58
CA PHE A 60 -10.03 7.16 7.13
C PHE A 60 -10.87 8.39 6.89
N ILE A 61 -10.23 9.56 6.94
CA ILE A 61 -10.90 10.83 6.65
C ILE A 61 -11.20 11.04 5.17
N SER A 62 -10.55 10.28 4.28
CA SER A 62 -10.69 10.40 2.83
C SER A 62 -10.38 9.08 2.08
N PRO A 63 -10.83 8.90 0.82
CA PRO A 63 -10.51 7.72 0.03
C PRO A 63 -9.02 7.63 -0.34
N GLU A 64 -8.34 8.76 -0.54
CA GLU A 64 -6.92 8.83 -0.86
C GLU A 64 -6.07 8.28 0.28
N SER A 65 -6.40 8.68 1.52
CA SER A 65 -5.68 8.20 2.71
C SER A 65 -5.89 6.70 2.91
N ALA A 66 -7.10 6.17 2.70
CA ALA A 66 -7.35 4.73 2.71
C ALA A 66 -6.56 3.99 1.63
N TYR A 67 -6.50 4.54 0.41
CA TYR A 67 -5.78 3.91 -0.71
C TYR A 67 -4.26 3.95 -0.51
N LEU A 68 -3.69 5.07 -0.06
CA LEU A 68 -2.26 5.18 0.24
C LEU A 68 -1.84 4.26 1.39
N TYR A 69 -2.68 4.14 2.44
CA TYR A 69 -2.46 3.19 3.53
C TYR A 69 -2.44 1.75 2.99
N LEU A 70 -3.48 1.35 2.24
CA LEU A 70 -3.59 0.02 1.64
C LEU A 70 -2.37 -0.30 0.76
N ARG A 71 -1.96 0.66 -0.06
CA ARG A 71 -0.83 0.50 -0.98
C ARG A 71 0.48 0.27 -0.22
N MET A 72 0.76 1.06 0.82
CA MET A 72 1.94 0.86 1.67
C MET A 72 1.87 -0.48 2.41
N PHE A 73 0.69 -0.82 2.94
CA PHE A 73 0.44 -2.11 3.59
C PHE A 73 0.77 -3.28 2.66
N CYS A 74 0.26 -3.30 1.43
CA CYS A 74 0.55 -4.34 0.44
C CYS A 74 2.05 -4.49 0.13
N MET A 75 2.80 -3.38 0.03
CA MET A 75 4.24 -3.45 -0.20
C MET A 75 4.99 -4.09 0.97
N LEU A 76 4.55 -3.82 2.20
CA LEU A 76 5.20 -4.33 3.42
C LEU A 76 4.92 -5.82 3.64
N ILE A 77 3.72 -6.30 3.32
CA ILE A 77 3.34 -7.71 3.52
C ILE A 77 3.66 -8.62 2.33
N SER A 78 4.12 -8.07 1.19
CA SER A 78 4.47 -8.88 0.02
C SER A 78 5.45 -10.00 0.39
N PRO A 79 5.28 -11.25 -0.07
CA PRO A 79 4.38 -11.71 -1.12
C PRO A 79 3.01 -12.24 -0.62
N VAL A 80 2.60 -11.91 0.61
CA VAL A 80 1.24 -12.23 1.07
C VAL A 80 0.24 -11.46 0.20
N GLU A 81 -0.63 -12.19 -0.49
CA GLU A 81 -1.64 -11.60 -1.37
C GLU A 81 -2.91 -11.24 -0.58
N ILE A 82 -3.63 -10.21 -1.04
CA ILE A 82 -4.84 -9.73 -0.38
C ILE A 82 -5.99 -9.49 -1.36
N ARG A 83 -7.20 -9.37 -0.81
CA ARG A 83 -8.33 -8.65 -1.41
C ARG A 83 -8.65 -7.44 -0.54
N ALA A 84 -9.09 -6.34 -1.14
CA ALA A 84 -9.52 -5.19 -0.35
C ALA A 84 -10.73 -4.46 -0.94
N GLY A 85 -11.51 -3.86 -0.05
CA GLY A 85 -12.63 -2.98 -0.36
C GLY A 85 -12.43 -1.63 0.32
N ILE A 86 -12.60 -0.54 -0.44
CA ILE A 86 -12.65 0.83 0.06
C ILE A 86 -14.09 1.32 -0.11
N GLY A 87 -14.73 1.75 0.97
CA GLY A 87 -16.10 2.24 0.95
C GLY A 87 -16.17 3.69 1.35
N VAL A 88 -16.69 4.55 0.47
CA VAL A 88 -16.88 5.98 0.77
C VAL A 88 -18.32 6.20 1.23
N GLY A 89 -18.50 6.90 2.35
CA GLY A 89 -19.82 7.22 2.86
C GLY A 89 -19.81 7.77 4.29
N GLU A 90 -20.98 7.88 4.89
CA GLU A 90 -21.13 8.39 6.25
C GLU A 90 -20.68 7.37 7.31
N TRP A 91 -20.30 7.88 8.49
CA TRP A 91 -20.03 7.09 9.69
C TRP A 91 -21.11 7.39 10.72
N ASN A 92 -22.09 6.50 10.83
CA ASN A 92 -23.36 6.76 11.53
C ASN A 92 -23.34 6.25 12.97
N VAL A 93 -22.85 5.03 13.18
CA VAL A 93 -22.73 4.43 14.51
C VAL A 93 -21.32 4.65 15.02
N LYS A 94 -21.19 5.58 15.96
CA LYS A 94 -19.93 5.97 16.60
C LYS A 94 -19.93 5.50 18.04
N ILE A 95 -19.25 4.38 18.30
CA ILE A 95 -19.07 3.89 19.66
C ILE A 95 -17.72 4.38 20.17
N GLU A 96 -17.77 5.27 21.16
CA GLU A 96 -16.58 5.80 21.82
C GLU A 96 -15.76 4.67 22.47
N ASN A 97 -14.43 4.78 22.39
CA ASN A 97 -13.47 3.81 22.93
C ASN A 97 -13.58 2.36 22.39
N ALA A 98 -14.45 2.10 21.42
CA ALA A 98 -14.51 0.80 20.76
C ALA A 98 -13.62 0.76 19.50
N SER A 99 -13.21 -0.45 19.14
CA SER A 99 -12.47 -0.77 17.92
C SER A 99 -13.29 -0.44 16.67
N THR A 100 -12.61 -0.43 15.52
CA THR A 100 -13.24 -0.25 14.19
C THR A 100 -14.35 -1.27 13.92
N THR A 101 -14.29 -2.46 14.51
CA THR A 101 -15.29 -3.55 14.35
C THR A 101 -16.64 -3.25 14.98
N ALA A 102 -16.69 -2.32 15.93
CA ALA A 102 -17.92 -1.92 16.61
C ALA A 102 -18.57 -0.69 15.98
N GLN A 103 -17.95 -0.14 14.93
CA GLN A 103 -18.44 1.02 14.20
C GLN A 103 -19.30 0.57 13.03
N ASP A 104 -20.21 1.44 12.59
CA ASP A 104 -21.08 1.11 11.45
C ASP A 104 -21.52 2.36 10.68
N GLY A 105 -21.97 2.15 9.45
CA GLY A 105 -22.49 3.18 8.57
C GLY A 105 -22.21 2.90 7.09
N PRO A 106 -22.73 3.77 6.19
CA PRO A 106 -22.57 3.62 4.75
C PRO A 106 -21.12 3.40 4.30
N ALA A 107 -20.13 4.03 4.93
CA ALA A 107 -18.72 3.76 4.61
C ALA A 107 -18.35 2.27 4.74
N TYR A 108 -18.72 1.64 5.86
CA TYR A 108 -18.44 0.22 6.14
C TYR A 108 -19.24 -0.72 5.25
N HIS A 109 -20.54 -0.44 5.03
CA HIS A 109 -21.37 -1.23 4.11
C HIS A 109 -20.82 -1.17 2.67
N ASN A 110 -20.38 0.00 2.24
CA ASN A 110 -19.80 0.19 0.91
C ASN A 110 -18.47 -0.54 0.77
N ALA A 111 -17.63 -0.55 1.81
CA ALA A 111 -16.36 -1.27 1.79
C ALA A 111 -16.58 -2.79 1.73
N ARG A 112 -17.59 -3.28 2.47
CA ARG A 112 -18.02 -4.68 2.43
C ARG A 112 -18.52 -5.07 1.04
N ASN A 113 -19.39 -4.27 0.45
CA ASN A 113 -19.87 -4.47 -0.91
C ASN A 113 -18.70 -4.48 -1.92
N ALA A 114 -17.74 -3.58 -1.78
CA ALA A 114 -16.57 -3.52 -2.65
C ALA A 114 -15.72 -4.80 -2.56
N ILE A 115 -15.35 -5.26 -1.36
CA ILE A 115 -14.51 -6.47 -1.21
C ILE A 115 -15.22 -7.76 -1.66
N GLU A 116 -16.53 -7.87 -1.44
CA GLU A 116 -17.33 -9.02 -1.88
C GLU A 116 -17.44 -9.14 -3.40
N ASN A 117 -17.33 -8.02 -4.12
CA ASN A 117 -17.34 -7.98 -5.59
C ASN A 117 -15.94 -8.09 -6.22
N VAL A 118 -14.87 -8.24 -5.41
CA VAL A 118 -13.51 -8.43 -5.93
C VAL A 118 -13.44 -9.74 -6.73
N ASN A 119 -12.95 -9.66 -7.96
CA ASN A 119 -12.81 -10.81 -8.84
C ASN A 119 -11.38 -10.94 -9.36
N ASP A 120 -10.60 -11.79 -8.68
CA ASP A 120 -9.19 -12.05 -9.00
C ASP A 120 -8.98 -12.55 -10.44
N ALA A 121 -9.92 -13.34 -10.97
CA ALA A 121 -9.82 -13.88 -12.33
C ALA A 121 -9.89 -12.78 -13.39
N LEU A 122 -10.49 -11.63 -13.05
CA LEU A 122 -10.56 -10.44 -13.89
C LEU A 122 -9.43 -9.44 -13.62
N GLY A 123 -8.47 -9.79 -12.75
CA GLY A 123 -7.34 -8.93 -12.40
C GLY A 123 -7.66 -7.84 -11.37
N TYR A 124 -8.84 -7.88 -10.75
CA TYR A 124 -9.21 -6.95 -9.69
C TYR A 124 -8.86 -7.57 -8.34
N SER A 125 -7.98 -6.90 -7.58
CA SER A 125 -7.67 -7.28 -6.18
C SER A 125 -8.19 -6.26 -5.17
N VAL A 126 -8.50 -5.05 -5.64
CA VAL A 126 -9.00 -3.96 -4.80
C VAL A 126 -10.17 -3.31 -5.51
N LEU A 127 -11.26 -3.04 -4.81
CA LEU A 127 -12.35 -2.23 -5.33
C LEU A 127 -12.69 -1.10 -4.38
N LEU A 128 -13.12 0.01 -4.95
CA LEU A 128 -13.71 1.16 -4.28
C LEU A 128 -15.18 1.25 -4.67
N TYR A 129 -16.01 1.57 -3.68
CA TYR A 129 -17.42 1.88 -3.88
C TYR A 129 -17.81 3.17 -3.15
N SER A 130 -18.22 4.17 -3.92
CA SER A 130 -18.79 5.44 -3.43
C SER A 130 -20.29 5.56 -3.73
N GLY A 131 -20.82 4.67 -4.59
CA GLY A 131 -22.20 4.74 -5.06
C GLY A 131 -22.39 5.68 -6.25
N THR A 132 -21.29 6.17 -6.85
CA THR A 132 -21.33 7.05 -8.02
C THR A 132 -20.83 6.33 -9.27
N LYS A 133 -21.13 6.89 -10.45
CA LYS A 133 -20.67 6.31 -11.73
C LYS A 133 -19.16 6.38 -11.94
N ILE A 134 -18.44 7.20 -11.16
CA ILE A 134 -16.98 7.33 -11.29
C ILE A 134 -16.25 6.07 -10.81
N ASP A 135 -16.88 5.28 -9.93
CA ASP A 135 -16.32 4.04 -9.38
C ASP A 135 -15.82 3.10 -10.48
N LEU A 136 -16.51 3.04 -11.62
CA LEU A 136 -16.11 2.22 -12.76
C LEU A 136 -14.69 2.57 -13.26
N PHE A 137 -14.43 3.86 -13.46
CA PHE A 137 -13.16 4.35 -13.98
C PHE A 137 -12.07 4.32 -12.91
N LEU A 138 -12.44 4.66 -11.68
CA LEU A 138 -11.51 4.68 -10.56
C LEU A 138 -11.02 3.27 -10.21
N ASN A 139 -11.92 2.28 -10.23
CA ASN A 139 -11.55 0.87 -10.03
C ASN A 139 -10.60 0.36 -11.10
N ALA A 140 -10.80 0.75 -12.36
CA ALA A 140 -9.84 0.43 -13.42
C ALA A 140 -8.47 1.08 -13.12
N ALA A 141 -8.43 2.37 -12.78
CA ALA A 141 -7.18 3.09 -12.48
C ALA A 141 -6.41 2.49 -11.29
N ILE A 142 -7.11 2.17 -10.20
CA ILE A 142 -6.52 1.51 -9.01
C ILE A 142 -5.87 0.18 -9.40
N ASN A 143 -6.57 -0.66 -10.17
CA ASN A 143 -6.09 -2.01 -10.46
C ASN A 143 -5.00 -2.07 -11.53
N VAL A 144 -4.77 -0.99 -12.30
CA VAL A 144 -3.60 -0.92 -13.18
C VAL A 144 -2.31 -1.10 -12.38
N SER A 145 -2.15 -0.44 -11.22
CA SER A 145 -0.93 -0.60 -10.41
C SER A 145 -0.76 -2.04 -9.94
N PHE A 146 -1.82 -2.66 -9.43
CA PHE A 146 -1.77 -4.06 -8.97
C PHE A 146 -1.51 -5.04 -10.11
N ALA A 147 -2.11 -4.82 -11.28
CA ALA A 147 -1.90 -5.67 -12.46
C ALA A 147 -0.45 -5.61 -12.97
N LEU A 148 0.17 -4.43 -12.95
CA LEU A 148 1.56 -4.24 -13.35
C LEU A 148 2.54 -4.90 -12.37
N THR A 149 2.21 -4.92 -11.08
CA THR A 149 3.13 -5.37 -10.03
C THR A 149 2.88 -6.80 -9.53
N ARG A 150 1.80 -7.46 -9.96
CA ARG A 150 1.38 -8.79 -9.43
C ARG A 150 2.46 -9.88 -9.52
N ASN A 151 3.31 -9.81 -10.55
CA ASN A 151 4.31 -10.84 -10.87
C ASN A 151 5.72 -10.40 -10.52
N HIS A 152 5.87 -9.36 -9.70
CA HIS A 152 7.17 -8.92 -9.25
C HIS A 152 7.91 -10.04 -8.52
N SER A 153 9.20 -10.18 -8.81
CA SER A 153 10.10 -10.93 -7.93
C SER A 153 10.27 -10.18 -6.61
N GLU A 154 10.75 -10.88 -5.57
CA GLU A 154 10.98 -10.22 -4.28
C GLU A 154 11.98 -9.06 -4.41
N TYR A 155 12.98 -9.17 -5.28
CA TYR A 155 13.89 -8.07 -5.58
C TYR A 155 13.16 -6.84 -6.15
N GLN A 156 12.20 -7.05 -7.05
CA GLN A 156 11.41 -5.95 -7.64
C GLN A 156 10.44 -5.34 -6.62
N ASN A 157 9.84 -6.15 -5.75
CA ASN A 157 8.99 -5.67 -4.65
C ASN A 157 9.78 -4.83 -3.66
N GLU A 158 10.95 -5.29 -3.24
CA GLU A 158 11.80 -4.54 -2.35
C GLU A 158 12.31 -3.24 -2.98
N LEU A 159 12.67 -3.27 -4.27
CA LEU A 159 13.08 -2.07 -4.97
C LEU A 159 11.94 -1.06 -5.08
N MET A 160 10.71 -1.53 -5.30
CA MET A 160 9.50 -0.69 -5.30
C MET A 160 9.24 -0.09 -3.92
N LEU A 161 9.34 -0.87 -2.84
CA LEU A 161 9.18 -0.39 -1.46
C LEU A 161 10.27 0.63 -1.10
N LEU A 162 11.54 0.37 -1.42
CA LEU A 162 12.62 1.34 -1.18
C LEU A 162 12.38 2.65 -1.94
N SER A 163 11.89 2.55 -3.17
CA SER A 163 11.50 3.73 -3.96
C SER A 163 10.36 4.49 -3.30
N GLU A 164 9.40 3.80 -2.68
CA GLU A 164 8.30 4.40 -1.95
C GLU A 164 8.75 5.09 -0.66
N LEU A 165 9.71 4.52 0.07
CA LEU A 165 10.22 5.13 1.29
C LEU A 165 11.07 6.37 1.01
N LEU A 166 11.83 6.37 -0.09
CA LEU A 166 12.64 7.51 -0.51
C LEU A 166 11.81 8.60 -1.19
N TYR A 167 10.80 8.21 -1.95
CA TYR A 167 9.97 9.10 -2.75
C TYR A 167 8.50 8.72 -2.57
N PRO A 168 7.91 8.90 -1.37
CA PRO A 168 6.54 8.51 -1.14
C PRO A 168 5.61 9.30 -2.06
N ILE A 169 4.64 8.61 -2.66
CA ILE A 169 3.51 9.27 -3.29
C ILE A 169 2.61 9.73 -2.15
N ASP A 170 2.37 11.02 -2.08
CA ASP A 170 1.50 11.59 -1.08
C ASP A 170 0.48 12.52 -1.73
N TYR A 171 -0.58 12.78 -0.98
CA TYR A 171 -1.70 13.60 -1.33
C TYR A 171 -2.06 14.41 -0.08
N HIS A 172 -2.03 15.74 -0.18
CA HIS A 172 -2.33 16.65 0.94
C HIS A 172 -1.66 16.32 2.29
N GLN A 173 -0.43 15.79 2.26
CA GLN A 173 0.35 15.47 3.46
C GLN A 173 -0.36 14.47 4.41
N VAL A 174 -1.05 13.46 3.86
CA VAL A 174 -1.70 12.43 4.69
C VAL A 174 -0.68 11.51 5.39
N ILE A 175 0.57 11.52 4.93
CA ILE A 175 1.65 10.69 5.46
C ILE A 175 2.56 11.51 6.39
N ASN A 176 2.77 11.03 7.62
CA ASN A 176 3.77 11.58 8.52
C ASN A 176 5.16 10.97 8.28
N TYR A 177 5.97 11.63 7.45
CA TYR A 177 7.33 11.16 7.10
C TYR A 177 8.28 11.07 8.29
N SER A 178 8.05 11.83 9.37
CA SER A 178 8.90 11.76 10.56
C SER A 178 8.79 10.40 11.27
N LYS A 179 7.87 9.54 10.83
CA LYS A 179 7.61 8.20 11.36
C LYS A 179 8.13 7.10 10.42
N PHE A 180 8.77 7.42 9.29
CA PHE A 180 9.26 6.41 8.34
C PHE A 180 10.35 5.49 8.91
N ASP A 181 11.11 5.95 9.92
CA ASP A 181 12.06 5.10 10.66
C ASP A 181 11.39 3.94 11.40
N LEU A 182 10.06 4.00 11.63
CA LEU A 182 9.31 2.88 12.17
C LEU A 182 9.15 1.76 11.13
N ILE A 183 9.07 2.13 9.84
CA ILE A 183 8.90 1.18 8.74
C ILE A 183 10.21 0.43 8.48
N SER A 184 11.36 1.12 8.51
CA SER A 184 12.66 0.46 8.28
C SER A 184 12.92 -0.70 9.25
N LYS A 185 12.55 -0.54 10.53
CA LYS A 185 12.64 -1.60 11.55
C LYS A 185 11.77 -2.82 11.26
N LEU A 186 10.60 -2.62 10.64
CA LEU A 186 9.71 -3.73 10.24
C LEU A 186 10.30 -4.56 9.11
N ILE A 187 11.02 -3.93 8.19
CA ILE A 187 11.57 -4.65 7.04
C ILE A 187 12.71 -5.58 7.47
N THR A 188 13.54 -5.15 8.43
CA THR A 188 14.58 -6.01 9.01
C THR A 188 13.98 -7.24 9.71
N SER A 189 12.85 -7.10 10.40
CA SER A 189 12.20 -8.24 11.08
C SER A 189 11.50 -9.18 10.11
N LYS A 190 10.94 -8.68 9.00
CA LYS A 190 10.35 -9.46 7.89
C LYS A 190 11.30 -10.55 7.40
N ASN A 191 12.56 -10.18 7.16
CA ASN A 191 13.57 -11.06 6.56
C ASN A 191 13.97 -12.24 7.46
N ARG A 192 13.60 -12.23 8.74
CA ARG A 192 13.90 -13.31 9.70
C ARG A 192 12.84 -14.40 9.74
N LEU A 193 11.70 -14.19 9.07
CA LEU A 193 10.57 -15.11 9.06
C LEU A 193 10.73 -16.15 7.95
N ASN A 194 10.39 -17.41 8.24
CA ASN A 194 10.55 -18.53 7.31
C ASN A 194 9.78 -18.30 6.00
N TYR A 195 8.52 -17.88 6.09
CA TYR A 195 7.69 -17.57 4.93
C TYR A 195 8.38 -16.59 3.97
N TYR A 196 8.85 -15.44 4.46
CA TYR A 196 9.43 -14.40 3.61
C TYR A 196 10.83 -14.77 3.10
N SER A 197 11.66 -15.40 3.93
CA SER A 197 12.99 -15.85 3.52
C SER A 197 12.94 -16.95 2.45
N TYR A 198 11.87 -17.76 2.40
CA TYR A 198 11.63 -18.72 1.33
C TYR A 198 11.53 -18.05 -0.06
N TYR A 199 10.86 -16.91 -0.17
CA TYR A 199 10.70 -16.20 -1.45
C TYR A 199 11.96 -15.43 -1.89
N LYS A 200 12.98 -15.31 -1.02
CA LYS A 200 14.27 -14.69 -1.33
C LYS A 200 15.33 -15.65 -1.91
N GLN A 201 15.01 -16.91 -2.16
CA GLN A 201 16.01 -17.93 -2.49
C GLN A 201 16.49 -17.95 -3.96
N SER A 202 16.24 -16.89 -4.75
CA SER A 202 16.69 -16.84 -6.13
C SER A 202 18.23 -16.78 -6.23
N LYS A 203 18.85 -17.83 -6.78
CA LYS A 203 20.32 -17.93 -6.98
C LYS A 203 20.89 -16.83 -7.88
N SER A 204 20.06 -16.17 -8.69
CA SER A 204 20.49 -15.09 -9.59
C SER A 204 20.58 -13.72 -8.90
N VAL A 205 19.99 -13.57 -7.72
CA VAL A 205 20.04 -12.33 -6.94
C VAL A 205 21.13 -12.50 -5.89
N LYS A 206 22.19 -11.70 -6.00
CA LYS A 206 23.31 -11.74 -5.06
C LYS A 206 23.00 -11.03 -3.74
N GLN A 207 22.18 -9.98 -3.81
CA GLN A 207 21.83 -9.13 -2.68
C GLN A 207 20.48 -8.48 -2.96
N TYR A 208 19.58 -8.52 -1.97
CA TYR A 208 18.31 -7.82 -2.02
C TYR A 208 18.43 -6.42 -1.42
N PRO A 209 17.60 -5.46 -1.86
CA PRO A 209 17.65 -4.09 -1.37
C PRO A 209 17.72 -3.98 0.15
N PHE A 210 16.96 -4.78 0.90
CA PHE A 210 16.89 -4.70 2.36
C PHE A 210 17.76 -5.71 3.12
N ASP A 211 18.72 -6.38 2.48
CA ASP A 211 19.62 -7.32 3.18
C ASP A 211 20.65 -6.61 4.07
N GLU A 212 21.11 -5.41 3.67
CA GLU A 212 22.14 -4.64 4.38
C GLU A 212 21.65 -3.25 4.84
N LEU A 213 20.34 -2.97 4.73
CA LEU A 213 19.74 -1.67 5.07
C LEU A 213 19.57 -1.44 6.59
N GLU A 214 20.52 -1.92 7.40
CA GLU A 214 20.56 -1.57 8.81
C GLU A 214 20.99 -0.09 8.94
N PHE A 215 20.00 0.78 9.17
CA PHE A 215 20.16 2.20 9.53
C PHE A 215 20.46 3.17 8.38
N MET A 216 19.60 3.16 7.37
CA MET A 216 19.53 4.31 6.48
C MET A 216 18.64 5.39 7.09
N ASN A 217 19.21 6.56 7.40
CA ASN A 217 18.42 7.79 7.59
C ASN A 217 17.83 8.17 6.24
N LEU A 218 16.76 7.49 5.84
CA LEU A 218 16.01 7.81 4.62
C LEU A 218 15.41 9.19 4.84
N VAL A 219 15.86 10.17 4.06
CA VAL A 219 15.23 11.50 4.02
C VAL A 219 14.22 11.47 2.87
N PRO A 220 12.91 11.33 3.15
CA PRO A 220 11.91 11.18 2.10
C PRO A 220 11.78 12.47 1.31
N ASN A 221 11.69 12.34 -0.01
CA ASN A 221 11.47 13.45 -0.94
C ASN A 221 10.14 13.24 -1.67
N PRO A 222 9.00 13.58 -1.04
CA PRO A 222 7.68 13.16 -1.46
C PRO A 222 7.28 13.67 -2.85
N ILE A 223 6.40 12.93 -3.49
CA ILE A 223 5.76 13.28 -4.75
C ILE A 223 4.37 13.76 -4.43
N ASP A 224 4.10 15.03 -4.71
CA ASP A 224 2.79 15.62 -4.53
C ASP A 224 1.90 15.26 -5.72
N ALA A 225 0.99 14.31 -5.51
CA ALA A 225 0.09 13.83 -6.56
C ALA A 225 -0.86 14.93 -7.08
N VAL A 226 -1.23 15.91 -6.25
CA VAL A 226 -2.20 16.97 -6.61
C VAL A 226 -1.60 17.93 -7.62
N ASN A 227 -0.33 18.26 -7.44
CA ASN A 227 0.36 19.28 -8.22
C ASN A 227 1.07 18.74 -9.47
N ASP A 228 0.92 17.46 -9.82
CA ASP A 228 1.40 16.88 -11.09
C ASP A 228 0.53 17.30 -12.30
N ASN A 229 0.27 18.61 -12.43
CA ASN A 229 -0.62 19.20 -13.45
C ASN A 229 0.15 19.87 -14.60
N SER A 230 1.49 19.87 -14.56
CA SER A 230 2.31 20.64 -15.51
C SER A 230 2.46 19.99 -16.88
N ASN A 231 1.97 18.76 -17.08
CA ASN A 231 2.23 17.94 -18.27
C ASN A 231 0.95 17.44 -18.94
N PHE A 232 1.03 17.12 -20.24
CA PHE A 232 -0.06 16.53 -21.02
C PHE A 232 -0.50 15.14 -20.51
N TYR A 233 0.36 14.43 -19.77
CA TYR A 233 0.11 13.13 -19.17
C TYR A 233 0.78 13.01 -17.79
N VAL A 234 0.27 12.11 -16.94
CA VAL A 234 0.84 11.84 -15.61
C VAL A 234 2.21 11.20 -15.74
N SER A 235 3.20 11.81 -15.10
CA SER A 235 4.60 11.36 -15.13
C SER A 235 5.32 11.51 -13.79
N GLY A 236 4.64 12.07 -12.78
CA GLY A 236 5.21 12.36 -11.47
C GLY A 236 5.76 11.14 -10.75
N GLY A 237 5.35 9.92 -11.12
CA GLY A 237 5.90 8.68 -10.57
C GLY A 237 7.41 8.54 -10.78
N LYS A 238 7.98 9.21 -11.79
CA LYS A 238 9.43 9.33 -12.02
C LYS A 238 9.95 10.67 -11.54
N LYS A 239 10.69 10.68 -10.41
CA LYS A 239 11.36 11.89 -9.91
C LYS A 239 12.82 11.96 -10.35
N ARG A 240 13.29 13.16 -10.69
CA ARG A 240 14.70 13.40 -11.02
C ARG A 240 15.59 13.02 -9.84
N GLY A 241 16.67 12.27 -10.11
CA GLY A 241 17.64 11.85 -9.09
C GLY A 241 17.32 10.53 -8.39
N MET A 242 16.09 9.99 -8.54
CA MET A 242 15.66 8.75 -7.89
C MET A 242 16.59 7.57 -8.15
N THR A 243 16.93 7.29 -9.42
CA THR A 243 17.80 6.17 -9.77
C THR A 243 19.26 6.40 -9.42
N THR A 244 19.69 7.67 -9.30
CA THR A 244 21.02 8.02 -8.78
C THR A 244 21.10 7.70 -7.28
N GLN A 245 20.12 8.14 -6.49
CA GLN A 245 20.11 7.88 -5.06
C GLN A 245 20.01 6.38 -4.75
N LEU A 246 19.16 5.65 -5.47
CA LEU A 246 19.09 4.19 -5.34
C LEU A 246 20.41 3.50 -5.74
N SER A 247 21.12 4.04 -6.73
CA SER A 247 22.42 3.52 -7.19
C SER A 247 23.49 3.64 -6.10
N GLU A 248 23.50 4.78 -5.41
CA GLU A 248 24.39 5.04 -4.28
C GLU A 248 24.05 4.15 -3.08
N ILE A 249 22.76 4.04 -2.74
CA ILE A 249 22.27 3.24 -1.62
C ILE A 249 22.56 1.75 -1.79
N LEU A 250 22.31 1.21 -2.99
CA LEU A 250 22.43 -0.22 -3.28
C LEU A 250 23.81 -0.61 -3.81
N ASN A 251 24.72 0.36 -4.03
CA ASN A 251 26.03 0.16 -4.63
C ASN A 251 25.97 -0.63 -5.97
N ILE A 252 24.99 -0.31 -6.82
CA ILE A 252 24.82 -0.88 -8.17
C ILE A 252 24.69 0.23 -9.19
N SER A 253 24.97 -0.04 -10.47
CA SER A 253 24.89 0.99 -11.50
C SER A 253 23.47 1.55 -11.69
N ARG A 254 23.37 2.85 -11.96
CA ARG A 254 22.11 3.52 -12.35
C ARG A 254 21.43 2.86 -13.56
N GLN A 255 22.21 2.37 -14.54
CA GLN A 255 21.64 1.67 -15.70
C GLN A 255 20.96 0.36 -15.29
N SER A 256 21.51 -0.35 -14.30
CA SER A 256 20.90 -1.58 -13.76
C SER A 256 19.55 -1.27 -13.12
N ILE A 257 19.47 -0.22 -12.30
CA ILE A 257 18.22 0.21 -11.65
C ILE A 257 17.18 0.63 -12.70
N GLU A 258 17.54 1.49 -13.66
CA GLU A 258 16.61 1.90 -14.73
C GLU A 258 16.10 0.70 -15.54
N LYS A 259 16.96 -0.30 -15.81
CA LYS A 259 16.55 -1.53 -16.49
C LYS A 259 15.53 -2.31 -15.65
N THR A 260 15.78 -2.49 -14.35
CA THR A 260 14.84 -3.18 -13.47
C THR A 260 13.52 -2.43 -13.37
N PHE A 261 13.56 -1.10 -13.19
CA PHE A 261 12.36 -0.25 -13.12
C PHE A 261 11.49 -0.40 -14.36
N LYS A 262 12.11 -0.42 -15.56
CA LYS A 262 11.40 -0.63 -16.82
C LYS A 262 10.78 -2.03 -16.91
N ILE A 263 11.52 -3.07 -16.54
CA ILE A 263 11.02 -4.47 -16.59
C ILE A 263 9.88 -4.66 -15.58
N ALA A 264 9.99 -4.03 -14.41
CA ALA A 264 9.02 -4.10 -13.32
C ALA A 264 7.93 -3.02 -13.41
N ASN A 265 7.86 -2.23 -14.49
CA ASN A 265 6.86 -1.17 -14.67
C ASN A 265 6.70 -0.24 -13.44
N ILE A 266 7.77 0.04 -12.69
CA ILE A 266 7.69 0.75 -11.40
C ILE A 266 7.15 2.17 -11.61
N TYR A 267 7.59 2.86 -12.66
CA TYR A 267 7.13 4.22 -12.95
C TYR A 267 5.65 4.23 -13.37
N GLU A 268 5.24 3.28 -14.20
CA GLU A 268 3.88 3.14 -14.69
C GLU A 268 2.92 2.79 -13.55
N ALA A 269 3.30 1.89 -12.65
CA ALA A 269 2.52 1.55 -11.46
C ALA A 269 2.36 2.77 -10.53
N ARG A 270 3.43 3.56 -10.35
CA ARG A 270 3.39 4.81 -9.56
C ARG A 270 2.52 5.88 -10.24
N ASN A 271 2.60 6.03 -11.56
CA ASN A 271 1.74 6.94 -12.31
C ASN A 271 0.27 6.53 -12.22
N ALA A 272 -0.05 5.23 -12.27
CA ALA A 272 -1.40 4.73 -12.07
C ALA A 272 -1.94 5.07 -10.68
N THR A 273 -1.11 4.95 -9.64
CA THR A 273 -1.46 5.43 -8.28
C THR A 273 -1.77 6.93 -8.29
N ILE A 274 -0.94 7.76 -8.91
CA ILE A 274 -1.19 9.22 -8.98
C ILE A 274 -2.50 9.53 -9.72
N VAL A 275 -2.79 8.83 -10.83
CA VAL A 275 -4.07 8.96 -11.55
C VAL A 275 -5.24 8.63 -10.64
N ALA A 276 -5.18 7.52 -9.91
CA ALA A 276 -6.26 7.13 -9.00
C ALA A 276 -6.49 8.17 -7.89
N LEU A 277 -5.42 8.70 -7.29
CA LEU A 277 -5.52 9.76 -6.27
C LEU A 277 -6.15 11.04 -6.82
N LYS A 278 -5.75 11.47 -8.02
CA LYS A 278 -6.35 12.63 -8.69
C LYS A 278 -7.83 12.42 -8.99
N PHE A 279 -8.22 11.21 -9.40
CA PHE A 279 -9.62 10.89 -9.66
C PHE A 279 -10.45 10.87 -8.37
N MET A 280 -9.90 10.38 -7.26
CA MET A 280 -10.56 10.46 -5.95
C MET A 280 -10.80 11.94 -5.58
N ASP A 281 -9.75 12.76 -5.58
CA ASP A 281 -9.80 14.18 -5.22
C ASP A 281 -10.81 14.99 -6.04
N MET A 282 -10.85 14.74 -7.35
CA MET A 282 -11.70 15.52 -8.24
C MET A 282 -13.17 15.13 -8.19
N TYR A 283 -13.51 13.90 -7.79
CA TYR A 283 -14.83 13.33 -8.06
C TYR A 283 -15.52 12.67 -6.86
N LEU A 284 -14.86 12.54 -5.71
CA LEU A 284 -15.39 11.94 -4.48
C LEU A 284 -15.39 12.93 -3.30
#